data_AF-A0A651HDL8-F1
#
_entry.id   AF-A0A651HDL8-F1
#
_cell.length_a   1.000
_cell.length_b   1.000
_cell.length_c   1.000
_cell.angle_alpha   90.00
_cell.angle_beta   90.00
_cell.angle_gamma   90.00
#
_symmetry.space_group_name_H-M   'P 1'
#
loop_
_entity.id
_entity.type
_entity.pdbx_description
1 polymer ?
#
loop_
_entity_poly.entity_id
_entity_poly.type
_entity_poly.pdbx_seq_one_letter_code
_entity_poly.pdbx_strand_id
1 'polypeptide(L)'
;MWWIVVIVLAFLIPEILSTVLDSRLARAVAARIESRGVEPVDGGMTDRVKYLEAEVDRLSQEVQRLHEESDFLQRLLAERPPADPGARLSPGDPGD
;
A
#
# COMPACT_ATOMS: atom_id res chain seq x y z
N MET A 1 29.82 20.97 -22.16
CA MET A 1 29.11 21.31 -20.89
C MET A 1 28.78 20.10 -20.04
N TRP A 2 28.28 18.98 -20.59
CA TRP A 2 28.00 17.74 -19.83
C TRP A 2 29.21 17.15 -19.11
N TRP A 3 30.40 17.20 -19.72
CA TRP A 3 31.65 16.77 -19.12
C TRP A 3 31.99 17.48 -17.79
N ILE A 4 31.64 18.76 -17.66
CA ILE A 4 31.88 19.53 -16.43
C ILE A 4 30.98 19.01 -15.31
N VAL A 5 29.73 18.63 -15.62
CA VAL A 5 28.80 18.04 -14.65
C VAL A 5 29.32 16.70 -14.14
N VAL A 6 29.88 15.86 -15.02
CA VAL A 6 30.47 14.57 -14.64
C VAL A 6 31.70 14.77 -13.75
N ILE A 7 32.58 15.73 -14.07
CA ILE A 7 33.75 16.06 -13.24
C ILE A 7 33.29 16.58 -11.86
N VAL A 8 32.31 17.48 -11.81
CA VAL A 8 31.77 18.01 -10.54
C VAL A 8 31.17 16.88 -9.71
N LEU A 9 30.37 15.99 -10.31
CA LEU A 9 29.76 14.87 -9.60
C LEU A 9 30.80 13.86 -9.09
N ALA A 10 31.84 13.59 -9.88
CA ALA A 10 32.94 12.70 -9.51
C ALA A 10 33.78 13.24 -8.35
N PHE A 11 33.84 14.57 -8.17
CA PHE A 11 34.50 15.22 -7.03
C PHE A 11 33.56 15.39 -5.82
N LEU A 12 32.27 15.68 -6.02
CA LEU A 12 31.30 15.87 -4.94
C LEU A 12 31.06 14.59 -4.13
N ILE A 13 30.96 13.44 -4.80
CA ILE A 13 30.64 12.17 -4.12
C ILE A 13 31.74 11.78 -3.10
N PRO A 14 33.04 11.76 -3.48
CA PRO A 14 34.12 11.49 -2.53
C PRO A 14 34.29 12.60 -1.49
N GLU A 15 34.10 13.86 -1.85
CA GLU A 15 34.34 14.99 -0.94
C GLU A 15 33.29 15.05 0.18
N ILE A 16 32.00 14.83 -0.14
CA ILE A 16 30.94 14.73 0.87
C ILE A 16 31.21 13.53 1.78
N LEU A 17 31.62 12.38 1.23
CA LEU A 17 31.96 11.21 2.04
C LEU A 17 33.14 11.47 2.98
N SER A 18 34.20 12.11 2.49
CA SER A 18 35.41 12.39 3.27
C SER A 18 35.19 13.45 4.35
N THR A 19 34.43 14.51 4.05
CA THR A 19 34.12 15.57 5.02
C THR A 19 33.14 15.10 6.10
N VAL A 20 32.20 14.22 5.76
CA VAL A 20 31.24 13.67 6.74
C VAL A 20 31.88 12.63 7.65
N LEU A 21 32.87 11.86 7.17
CA LEU A 21 33.60 10.88 7.98
C LEU A 21 34.41 11.51 9.11
N ASP A 22 34.92 12.73 8.92
CA ASP A 22 35.78 13.41 9.90
C ASP A 22 35.01 14.23 10.94
N SER A 23 33.69 14.40 10.78
CA SER A 23 32.90 15.24 11.69
C SER A 23 31.76 14.47 12.36
N ARG A 24 31.38 14.97 13.54
CA ARG A 24 30.46 14.42 14.55
C ARG A 24 29.13 13.87 14.02
N LEU A 25 28.76 14.16 12.77
CA LEU A 25 27.58 13.64 12.08
C LEU A 25 27.64 12.12 11.86
N ALA A 26 28.77 11.57 11.39
CA ALA A 26 28.92 10.12 11.23
C ALA A 26 28.81 9.40 12.57
N ARG A 27 29.39 9.98 13.63
CA ARG A 27 29.32 9.46 15.00
C ARG A 27 27.94 9.62 15.64
N ALA A 28 27.20 10.68 15.32
CA ALA A 28 25.83 10.88 15.78
C ALA A 28 24.82 9.97 15.04
N VAL A 29 25.02 9.74 13.73
CA VAL A 29 24.25 8.77 12.95
C VAL A 29 24.57 7.35 13.41
N ALA A 30 25.86 7.02 13.66
CA ALA A 30 26.25 5.75 14.26
C ALA A 30 25.64 5.58 15.66
N ALA A 31 25.71 6.57 16.54
CA ALA A 31 25.07 6.52 17.86
C ALA A 31 23.54 6.42 17.77
N ARG A 32 22.91 7.02 16.75
CA ARG A 32 21.48 6.89 16.52
C ARG A 32 21.10 5.51 16.00
N ILE A 33 21.93 4.92 15.15
CA ILE A 33 21.78 3.54 14.64
C ILE A 33 22.04 2.53 15.77
N GLU A 34 23.06 2.75 16.60
CA GLU A 34 23.37 1.95 17.79
C GLU A 34 22.27 2.09 18.85
N SER A 35 21.66 3.27 19.03
CA SER A 35 20.46 3.44 19.86
C SER A 35 19.24 2.68 19.35
N ARG A 36 19.23 2.29 18.07
CA ARG A 36 18.26 1.35 17.48
C ARG A 36 18.75 -0.11 17.47
N GLY A 37 20.03 -0.35 17.75
CA GLY A 37 20.70 -1.64 17.58
C GLY A 37 21.09 -2.35 18.88
N VAL A 38 20.85 -1.75 20.05
CA VAL A 38 21.16 -2.34 21.37
C VAL A 38 19.92 -2.34 22.29
N GLU A 39 18.77 -2.70 21.74
CA GLU A 39 17.72 -3.42 22.49
C GLU A 39 17.82 -4.88 21.99
N PRO A 40 17.56 -5.93 22.80
CA PRO A 40 17.66 -7.30 22.31
C PRO A 40 16.62 -7.53 21.20
N VAL A 41 17.07 -7.40 19.95
CA VAL A 41 16.25 -7.25 18.74
C VAL A 41 15.40 -8.49 18.43
N ASP A 42 15.78 -9.67 18.93
CA ASP A 42 15.12 -10.92 18.52
C ASP A 42 13.72 -11.13 19.15
N GLY A 43 13.44 -10.57 20.33
CA GLY A 43 12.14 -10.74 20.99
C GLY A 43 11.07 -9.78 20.44
N GLY A 44 11.35 -8.48 20.50
CA GLY A 44 10.37 -7.44 20.15
C GLY A 44 10.10 -7.32 18.64
N MET A 45 11.07 -7.64 17.78
CA MET A 45 10.84 -7.63 16.32
C MET A 45 10.00 -8.84 15.90
N THR A 46 10.27 -10.02 16.45
CA THR A 46 9.50 -11.25 16.18
C THR A 46 8.04 -11.10 16.61
N ASP A 47 7.77 -10.51 17.77
CA ASP A 47 6.40 -10.30 18.24
C ASP A 47 5.66 -9.27 17.38
N ARG A 48 6.34 -8.22 16.92
CA ARG A 48 5.77 -7.25 15.96
C ARG A 48 5.47 -7.88 14.60
N VAL A 49 6.35 -8.74 14.11
CA VAL A 49 6.15 -9.47 12.85
C VAL A 49 4.96 -10.43 12.97
N LYS A 50 4.88 -11.22 14.05
CA LYS A 50 3.73 -12.10 14.30
C LYS A 50 2.41 -11.34 14.42
N TYR A 51 2.42 -10.18 15.07
CA TYR A 51 1.24 -9.33 15.15
C TYR A 51 0.82 -8.82 13.77
N LEU A 52 1.78 -8.38 12.95
CA LEU A 52 1.51 -7.94 11.58
C LEU A 52 1.01 -9.08 10.68
N GLU A 53 1.58 -10.28 10.80
CA GLU A 53 1.10 -11.47 10.08
C GLU A 53 -0.34 -11.80 10.43
N ALA A 54 -0.69 -11.78 11.72
CA ALA A 54 -2.07 -12.00 12.18
C ALA A 54 -3.04 -10.93 11.66
N GLU A 55 -2.62 -9.67 11.62
CA GLU A 55 -3.45 -8.57 11.12
C GLU A 55 -3.62 -8.65 9.59
N VAL A 56 -2.59 -9.09 8.86
CA VAL A 56 -2.68 -9.34 7.41
C VAL A 56 -3.62 -10.49 7.11
N ASP A 57 -3.54 -11.60 7.86
CA ASP A 57 -4.47 -12.73 7.69
C ASP A 57 -5.91 -12.32 7.94
N ARG A 58 -6.15 -11.53 8.99
CA ARG A 58 -7.48 -10.96 9.28
C ARG A 58 -7.96 -10.05 8.16
N LEU A 59 -7.12 -9.13 7.70
CA LEU A 59 -7.48 -8.18 6.64
C LEU A 59 -7.77 -8.92 5.32
N SER A 60 -7.01 -9.97 5.02
CA SER A 60 -7.23 -10.83 3.86
C SER A 60 -8.60 -11.50 3.90
N GLN A 61 -9.00 -12.02 5.06
CA GLN A 61 -10.34 -12.60 5.26
C GLN A 61 -11.45 -11.55 5.10
N GLU A 62 -11.27 -10.35 5.65
CA GLU A 62 -12.24 -9.26 5.52
C GLU A 62 -12.40 -8.81 4.06
N VAL A 63 -11.29 -8.68 3.31
CA VAL A 63 -11.31 -8.35 1.87
C VAL A 63 -12.01 -9.45 1.07
N GLN A 64 -11.73 -10.72 1.35
CA GLN A 64 -12.37 -11.85 0.67
C GLN A 64 -13.89 -11.83 0.87
N ARG A 65 -14.34 -11.63 2.13
CA ARG A 65 -15.76 -11.51 2.44
C ARG A 65 -16.40 -10.31 1.72
N LEU A 66 -15.72 -9.17 1.70
CA LEU A 66 -16.23 -7.97 1.03
C LEU A 66 -16.35 -8.18 -0.49
N HIS A 67 -15.43 -8.95 -1.08
CA HIS A 67 -15.49 -9.34 -2.49
C HIS A 67 -16.70 -10.23 -2.77
N GLU A 68 -16.95 -11.23 -1.93
CA GLU A 68 -18.12 -12.11 -2.04
C GLU A 68 -19.45 -11.34 -1.92
N GLU A 69 -19.54 -10.39 -0.99
CA GLU A 69 -20.71 -9.52 -0.84
C GLU A 69 -20.92 -8.63 -2.08
N SER A 70 -19.84 -8.08 -2.65
CA SER A 70 -19.90 -7.29 -3.89
C SER A 70 -20.37 -8.13 -5.08
N ASP A 71 -19.82 -9.33 -5.25
CA ASP A 71 -20.20 -10.25 -6.32
C ASP A 71 -21.67 -10.68 -6.20
N PHE A 72 -22.14 -10.93 -4.97
CA PHE A 72 -23.54 -11.23 -4.73
C PHE A 72 -24.46 -10.06 -5.11
N LEU A 73 -24.11 -8.83 -4.70
CA LEU A 73 -24.87 -7.63 -5.08
C LEU A 73 -24.88 -7.39 -6.59
N GLN A 74 -23.75 -7.63 -7.27
CA GLN A 74 -23.66 -7.54 -8.73
C GLN A 74 -24.57 -8.57 -9.41
N ARG A 75 -24.61 -9.81 -8.90
CA ARG A 75 -25.53 -10.84 -9.41
C ARG A 75 -27.00 -10.46 -9.20
N LEU A 76 -27.37 -9.94 -8.02
CA LEU A 76 -28.73 -9.44 -7.78
C LEU A 76 -29.11 -8.30 -8.71
N LEU A 77 -28.18 -7.39 -8.99
CA LEU A 77 -28.39 -6.29 -9.94
C LEU A 77 -28.51 -6.79 -11.38
N ALA A 78 -27.74 -7.81 -11.76
CA ALA A 78 -27.77 -8.42 -13.09
C ALA A 78 -29.01 -9.30 -13.33
N GLU A 79 -29.48 -9.99 -12.29
CA GLU A 79 -30.70 -10.81 -12.32
C GLU A 79 -31.97 -9.97 -12.26
N ARG A 80 -31.87 -8.70 -11.82
CA ARG A 80 -32.97 -7.74 -11.99
C ARG A 80 -33.18 -7.55 -13.49
N PRO A 81 -34.29 -8.02 -14.07
CA PRO A 81 -34.53 -7.80 -15.49
C PRO A 81 -34.53 -6.29 -15.73
N PRO A 82 -33.99 -5.79 -16.85
CA PRO A 82 -34.28 -4.41 -17.26
C PRO A 82 -35.80 -4.30 -17.20
N ALA A 83 -36.30 -3.38 -16.37
CA ALA A 83 -37.73 -3.14 -16.27
C ALA A 83 -38.23 -2.93 -17.69
N ASP A 84 -38.91 -3.95 -18.22
CA ASP A 84 -39.32 -3.99 -19.62
C ASP A 84 -40.14 -2.73 -19.87
N PRO A 85 -39.62 -1.74 -20.64
CA PRO A 85 -40.34 -0.50 -20.88
C PRO A 85 -41.64 -0.77 -21.65
N GLY A 86 -41.83 -1.98 -22.20
CA GLY A 86 -43.02 -2.40 -22.93
C GLY A 86 -44.16 -2.99 -22.08
N ALA A 87 -43.91 -3.45 -20.85
CA ALA A 87 -44.95 -4.15 -20.06
C ALA A 87 -45.98 -3.22 -19.40
N ARG A 88 -45.83 -1.89 -19.53
CA ARG A 88 -46.76 -0.90 -18.98
C ARG A 88 -47.69 -0.25 -20.02
N LEU A 89 -47.61 -0.62 -21.29
CA LEU A 89 -48.52 -0.11 -22.31
C LEU A 89 -48.99 -1.24 -23.23
N SER A 90 -49.97 -2.02 -22.76
CA SER A 90 -51.04 -2.47 -23.65
C SER A 90 -52.35 -1.78 -23.22
N PRO A 91 -52.59 -0.51 -23.62
CA PRO A 91 -53.91 0.10 -23.56
C PRO A 91 -54.71 -0.42 -24.77
N GLY A 92 -55.69 -1.26 -24.50
CA GLY A 92 -56.53 -1.90 -25.51
C GLY A 92 -57.03 -3.18 -24.87
N ASP A 93 -58.13 -3.14 -24.13
CA ASP A 93 -59.43 -3.17 -24.79
C ASP A 93 -60.55 -2.62 -23.90
N PRO A 94 -61.18 -1.48 -24.28
CA PRO A 94 -62.59 -1.24 -23.99
C PRO A 94 -63.36 -1.34 -25.31
N GLY A 95 -63.76 -2.56 -25.69
CA GLY A 95 -64.52 -2.83 -26.90
C GLY A 95 -65.64 -3.84 -26.66
N ASP A 96 -66.83 -3.29 -26.35
CA ASP A 96 -68.19 -3.85 -26.43
C ASP A 96 -68.55 -5.18 -25.75
#